data_AF-A0A2N0R905-F1
#
_entry.id   AF-A0A2N0R905-F1
#
_cell.length_a   1.000
_cell.length_b   1.000
_cell.length_c   1.000
_cell.angle_alpha   90.00
_cell.angle_beta   90.00
_cell.angle_gamma   90.00
#
_symmetry.space_group_name_H-M   'P 1'
#
loop_
_entity.id
_entity.type
_entity.pdbx_description
1 polymer ?
#
loop_
_entity_poly.entity_id
_entity_poly.type
_entity_poly.pdbx_seq_one_letter_code
_entity_poly.pdbx_strand_id
1 'polypeptide(L)' 'LLSTMSCSKIFSGELPELTYDILKYFKNDFSTLYSCILVNRLWCRLTIPLLWENPFSNPP' A
#
# COMPACT_ATOMS: atom_id res chain seq x y z
N LEU A 1 13.21 19.24 6.83
CA LEU A 1 12.04 19.02 7.70
C LEU A 1 11.20 17.82 7.23
N LEU A 2 11.83 16.66 7.11
CA LEU A 2 11.18 15.35 7.28
C LEU A 2 12.31 14.43 7.72
N SER A 3 12.44 14.27 9.03
CA SER A 3 13.48 13.46 9.65
C SER A 3 13.33 12.02 9.17
N THR A 4 14.29 11.55 8.38
CA THR A 4 14.45 10.12 8.08
C THR A 4 14.89 9.43 9.37
N MET A 5 13.93 8.92 10.15
CA MET A 5 14.23 7.96 11.20
C MET A 5 14.67 6.66 10.55
N SER A 6 15.97 6.39 10.69
CA SER A 6 16.62 5.13 10.38
C SER A 6 16.29 4.10 11.47
N CYS A 7 15.38 3.17 11.16
CA CYS A 7 15.24 1.80 11.67
C CYS A 7 14.41 1.07 10.58
N SER A 8 14.89 0.14 9.75
CA SER A 8 15.98 -0.82 9.86
C SER A 8 16.54 -1.11 8.46
N LYS A 9 17.84 -1.37 8.39
CA LYS A 9 18.62 -1.65 7.18
C LYS A 9 18.38 -3.08 6.61
N ILE A 10 17.15 -3.64 6.62
CA ILE A 10 16.93 -5.11 6.53
C ILE A 10 16.13 -5.67 5.32
N PHE A 11 15.60 -4.88 4.39
CA PHE A 11 15.13 -5.40 3.07
C PHE A 11 15.48 -4.36 2.01
N SER A 12 16.54 -4.43 1.20
CA SER A 12 17.06 -5.49 0.33
C SER A 12 16.03 -5.93 -0.70
N GLY A 13 15.88 -5.17 -1.80
CA GLY A 13 15.04 -5.54 -2.94
C GLY A 13 13.62 -4.99 -2.92
N GLU A 14 13.44 -3.66 -2.81
CA GLU A 14 12.16 -3.06 -3.18
C GLU A 14 11.97 -3.26 -4.69
N LEU A 15 11.05 -4.14 -5.07
CA LEU A 15 10.46 -4.16 -6.41
C LEU A 15 9.05 -3.60 -6.28
N PRO A 16 8.88 -2.26 -6.27
CA PRO A 16 7.58 -1.63 -6.07
C PRO A 16 6.58 -2.07 -7.14
N GLU A 17 7.03 -2.36 -8.36
CA GLU A 17 6.20 -2.88 -9.45
C GLU A 17 5.53 -4.21 -9.07
N LEU A 18 6.30 -5.20 -8.62
CA LEU A 18 5.72 -6.48 -8.21
C LEU A 18 4.79 -6.33 -7.00
N THR A 19 5.17 -5.48 -6.04
CA THR A 19 4.31 -5.21 -4.88
C THR A 19 3.00 -4.55 -5.31
N TYR A 20 3.07 -3.60 -6.25
CA TYR A 20 1.91 -2.93 -6.80
C TYR A 20 1.01 -3.89 -7.61
N ASP A 21 1.59 -4.79 -8.40
CA ASP A 21 0.85 -5.81 -9.14
C ASP A 21 0.09 -6.77 -8.20
N ILE A 22 0.71 -7.16 -7.09
CA ILE A 22 0.06 -7.94 -6.03
C ILE A 22 -1.10 -7.14 -5.43
N LEU A 23 -0.88 -5.89 -5.05
CA LEU A 23 -1.93 -5.03 -4.47
C LEU A 23 -3.09 -4.79 -5.45
N LYS A 24 -2.80 -4.69 -6.75
CA LYS A 24 -3.80 -4.53 -7.81
C LYS A 24 -4.70 -5.75 -7.97
N TYR A 25 -4.20 -6.95 -7.65
CA TYR A 25 -5.04 -8.16 -7.58
C TYR A 25 -6.13 -8.02 -6.50
N PHE A 26 -5.83 -7.31 -5.41
CA PHE A 26 -6.75 -7.05 -4.30
C PHE A 26 -7.57 -5.76 -4.44
N LYS A 27 -7.56 -5.09 -5.61
CA LYS A 27 -8.19 -3.76 -5.79
C LYS A 27 -9.67 -3.67 -5.37
N ASN A 28 -10.40 -4.80 -5.39
CA ASN A 28 -11.82 -4.88 -5.00
C ASN A 28 -12.02 -5.48 -3.60
N ASP A 29 -10.96 -5.98 -2.95
CA ASP A 29 -10.98 -6.53 -1.60
C ASP A 29 -10.46 -5.49 -0.61
N PHE A 30 -11.36 -4.57 -0.23
CA PHE A 30 -11.06 -3.48 0.69
C PHE A 30 -10.53 -3.96 2.04
N SER A 31 -11.01 -5.09 2.56
CA SER A 31 -10.56 -5.65 3.85
C SER A 31 -9.08 -6.03 3.80
N THR A 32 -8.68 -6.70 2.71
CA THR A 32 -7.27 -7.03 2.47
C THR A 32 -6.43 -5.78 2.27
N LEU A 33 -6.88 -4.81 1.46
CA LEU A 33 -6.17 -3.55 1.25
C LEU A 33 -5.99 -2.75 2.56
N TYR A 34 -7.00 -2.69 3.43
CA TYR A 34 -6.86 -2.07 4.75
C TYR A 34 -5.80 -2.76 5.61
N SER A 35 -5.75 -4.08 5.58
CA SER A 35 -4.69 -4.85 6.26
C SER A 35 -3.31 -4.57 5.66
N CYS A 36 -3.21 -4.45 4.34
CA CYS A 36 -1.97 -4.11 3.61
C CYS A 36 -1.38 -2.76 4.01
N ILE A 37 -2.20 -1.76 4.33
CA ILE A 37 -1.72 -0.45 4.81
C ILE A 37 -0.85 -0.60 6.07
N LEU A 38 -1.16 -1.56 6.93
CA LEU A 38 -0.53 -1.74 8.23
C LEU A 38 0.78 -2.55 8.18
N VAL A 39 1.12 -3.16 7.04
CA VAL A 39 2.27 -4.06 6.90
C VAL A 39 3.61 -3.31 7.00
N ASN A 40 3.82 -2.29 6.17
CA ASN A 40 5.01 -1.44 6.20
C ASN A 40 4.79 -0.12 5.40
N ARG A 41 5.78 0.76 5.41
CA ARG A 41 5.70 2.08 4.74
C ARG A 41 5.53 1.99 3.22
N LEU A 42 6.13 1.02 2.54
CA LEU A 42 6.01 0.83 1.09
C LEU A 42 4.58 0.40 0.73
N TRP A 43 4.06 -0.61 1.43
CA TRP A 43 2.70 -1.13 1.22
C TRP A 43 1.65 -0.05 1.53
N CYS A 44 1.81 0.70 2.62
CA CYS A 44 1.00 1.87 2.93
C CYS A 44 0.95 2.87 1.76
N ARG A 45 2.11 3.26 1.22
CA ARG A 45 2.21 4.22 0.11
C ARG A 45 1.55 3.74 -1.17
N LEU A 46 1.64 2.45 -1.49
CA LEU A 46 1.05 1.88 -2.71
C LEU A 46 -0.45 1.57 -2.57
N THR A 47 -0.89 1.22 -1.37
CA THR A 47 -2.27 0.79 -1.12
C THR A 47 -3.25 1.96 -1.00
N ILE A 48 -2.82 3.10 -0.45
CA ILE A 48 -3.68 4.29 -0.31
C ILE A 48 -4.24 4.74 -1.67
N PRO A 49 -3.43 4.92 -2.74
CA PRO A 49 -3.98 5.28 -4.06
C PRO A 49 -4.99 4.27 -4.61
N LEU A 50 -4.81 2.97 -4.36
CA LEU A 50 -5.74 1.92 -4.81
C LEU A 50 -7.09 1.99 -4.07
N LEU A 51 -7.07 2.25 -2.77
CA LEU A 51 -8.31 2.41 -1.97
C LEU A 51 -9.12 3.65 -2.37
N TRP A 52 -8.43 4.72 -2.78
CA TRP A 52 -9.03 6.01 -3.11
C TRP A 52 -9.14 6.26 -4.62
N GLU A 53 -8.97 5.23 -5.46
CA GLU A 53 -9.06 5.36 -6.93
C GLU A 53 -10.48 5.79 -7.36
N ASN A 54 -11.50 5.31 -6.66
CA ASN A 54 -12.88 5.76 -6.85
C ASN A 54 -13.67 5.79 -5.53
N PRO A 55 -13.59 6.88 -4.77
CA PRO A 55 -14.18 6.96 -3.43
C PRO A 55 -15.71 7.00 -3.42
N PHE A 56 -16.36 7.18 -4.57
CA PHE A 56 -17.82 7.35 -4.68
C PHE A 56 -18.51 6.22 -5.48
N SER A 57 -17.77 5.21 -5.98
CA SER A 57 -18.37 4.13 -6.79
C SER A 57 -19.18 3.11 -6.00
N ASN A 58 -18.96 2.99 -4.70
CA ASN A 58 -19.83 2.20 -3.83
C ASN A 58 -20.70 3.18 -3.03
N PRO A 59 -21.89 3.56 -3.54
CA PRO A 59 -22.86 4.24 -2.69
C PRO A 59 -23.23 3.32 -1.50
N PRO A 60 -23.58 3.91 -0.34
CA PRO A 60 -23.84 3.18 0.90
C PRO A 60 -24.92 2.10 0.76
#